data_AF-A0A060YQ16-F1
#
_entry.id   AF-A0A060YQ16-F1
#
_cell.length_a   1.000
_cell.length_b   1.000
_cell.length_c   1.000
_cell.angle_alpha   90.00
_cell.angle_beta   90.00
_cell.angle_gamma   90.00
#
_symmetry.space_group_name_H-M   'P 1'
#
loop_
_entity.id
_entity.type
_entity.pdbx_description
1 polymer ?
#
loop_
_entity_poly.entity_id
_entity_poly.type
_entity_poly.pdbx_seq_one_letter_code
_entity_poly.pdbx_strand_id
1 'polypeptide(L)'
;RKAESQSMEVRHSICALLTVTSLCGFFHQDCPLAWVNTMVFDYKDQLKTGEFLLSTWPSVPDDKGDLLNPMGTVEKNPNVDSAAGLLIRFPNIRPHPLYYPHFDKLRDLEKNGGKVIATKVEHMKLKEIVDNKNYTEFFEDEKELLWKLRGVVRERYPESLSKLLLITKWNKHEDVAQMVAFLQKWPDLPALHALELLDYSFPDPMVRSFTIRCLRKLRDEELLQYLLQLVQVLKYESYLDCDLATFLLERALSNKRIGHFLFWHLRSEMHVSSVSLRFGLILEAYCRGNIYHIKSLCKQNEALNKMKALNDFVKSGWQKTSRQQMTDDMKLCIKQEAYMEALSYLLSPLNPSIMLSEICADRCKFMDSKMKPLWLMYKNKWVQGDTVGIIFKNGDDLRQDMLTLQMIQLMEILWKKEGLDLRYVLAAGVGTKIIFQSFRSEQNHYLFCSISLFRPAK
;
A
#
# COMPACT_ATOMS: atom_id res chain seq x y z
N ARG A 1 -0.01 -30.87 7.77
CA ARG A 1 -1.32 -31.55 7.63
C ARG A 1 -2.44 -30.90 8.47
N LYS A 2 -2.34 -29.62 8.87
CA LYS A 2 -3.50 -28.85 9.36
C LYS A 2 -3.83 -27.81 8.29
N ALA A 3 -4.84 -28.09 7.49
CA ALA A 3 -5.53 -27.07 6.72
C ALA A 3 -6.79 -26.77 7.52
N GLU A 4 -6.84 -25.63 8.21
CA GLU A 4 -8.08 -25.19 8.85
C GLU A 4 -9.00 -24.64 7.76
N SER A 5 -9.91 -25.48 7.30
CA SER A 5 -11.02 -25.03 6.45
C SER A 5 -12.13 -24.48 7.34
N GLN A 6 -12.14 -23.18 7.60
CA GLN A 6 -13.37 -22.53 8.06
C GLN A 6 -14.30 -22.38 6.84
N SER A 7 -15.30 -23.28 6.75
CA SER A 7 -16.48 -23.26 5.86
C SER A 7 -16.27 -22.97 4.35
N MET A 8 -16.68 -23.91 3.50
CA MET A 8 -16.66 -23.80 2.02
C MET A 8 -17.66 -22.79 1.42
N GLU A 9 -18.17 -21.82 2.18
CA GLU A 9 -19.32 -20.97 1.78
C GLU A 9 -18.98 -19.50 1.49
N VAL A 10 -17.70 -19.13 1.52
CA VAL A 10 -17.27 -17.72 1.45
C VAL A 10 -16.13 -17.55 0.45
N ARG A 11 -15.98 -16.35 -0.13
CA ARG A 11 -14.82 -15.94 -0.96
C ARG A 11 -13.52 -15.82 -0.15
N HIS A 12 -13.21 -16.79 0.70
CA HIS A 12 -11.98 -16.81 1.49
C HIS A 12 -10.79 -17.37 0.69
N SER A 13 -9.59 -16.96 1.10
CA SER A 13 -8.34 -17.63 0.76
C SER A 13 -8.09 -18.82 1.69
N ILE A 14 -7.55 -19.91 1.14
CA ILE A 14 -6.92 -20.97 1.92
C ILE A 14 -5.49 -20.54 2.21
N CYS A 15 -5.12 -20.51 3.49
CA CYS A 15 -3.73 -20.41 3.94
C CYS A 15 -3.22 -21.82 4.26
N ALA A 16 -2.09 -22.20 3.70
CA ALA A 16 -1.41 -23.46 3.97
C ALA A 16 0.02 -23.21 4.46
N LEU A 17 0.45 -24.01 5.42
CA LEU A 17 1.79 -23.96 5.98
C LEU A 17 2.47 -25.32 5.93
N LEU A 18 3.76 -25.29 5.59
CA LEU A 18 4.71 -26.37 5.73
C LEU A 18 5.52 -26.18 7.02
N THR A 19 5.40 -27.14 7.94
CA THR A 19 6.21 -27.23 9.16
C THR A 19 7.05 -28.50 9.15
N VAL A 20 8.22 -28.43 9.78
CA VAL A 20 8.99 -29.62 10.19
C VAL A 20 8.94 -29.71 11.70
N THR A 21 8.51 -30.85 12.20
CA THR A 21 8.55 -31.17 13.63
C THR A 21 9.86 -31.91 13.90
N SER A 22 10.75 -31.30 14.69
CA SER A 22 11.95 -32.00 15.18
C SER A 22 11.57 -32.90 16.35
N LEU A 23 11.88 -34.21 16.25
CA LEU A 23 11.76 -35.16 17.35
C LEU A 23 13.12 -35.28 18.06
N CYS A 24 13.54 -34.23 18.78
CA CYS A 24 14.75 -34.27 19.57
C CYS A 24 14.41 -34.00 21.05
N GLY A 25 14.18 -35.07 21.82
CA GLY A 25 14.10 -35.08 23.28
C GLY A 25 12.98 -34.24 23.92
N PHE A 26 11.88 -34.89 24.34
CA PHE A 26 10.80 -34.41 25.24
C PHE A 26 10.15 -33.01 25.00
N PHE A 27 10.62 -32.19 24.06
CA PHE A 27 10.03 -30.92 23.68
C PHE A 27 9.61 -30.94 22.21
N HIS A 28 8.31 -30.81 21.95
CA HIS A 28 7.80 -30.55 20.61
C HIS A 28 8.04 -29.08 20.27
N GLN A 29 8.92 -28.81 19.31
CA GLN A 29 9.09 -27.48 18.75
C GLN A 29 8.76 -27.52 17.25
N ASP A 30 7.69 -26.82 16.87
CA ASP A 30 7.33 -26.65 15.46
C ASP A 30 8.29 -25.65 14.82
N CYS A 31 8.98 -26.09 13.77
CA CYS A 31 9.85 -25.24 12.96
C CYS A 31 9.11 -24.84 11.67
N PRO A 32 8.66 -23.58 11.53
CA PRO A 32 7.98 -23.14 10.33
C PRO A 32 8.97 -23.07 9.16
N LEU A 33 8.68 -23.76 8.05
CA LEU A 33 9.53 -23.76 6.86
C LEU A 33 9.08 -22.72 5.84
N ALA A 34 7.82 -22.81 5.41
CA ALA A 34 7.29 -22.03 4.31
C ALA A 34 5.76 -21.99 4.34
N TRP A 35 5.18 -20.90 3.87
CA TRP A 35 3.73 -20.67 3.81
C TRP A 35 3.29 -20.36 2.37
N VAL A 36 2.02 -20.60 2.06
CA VAL A 36 1.40 -20.21 0.78
C VAL A 36 -0.09 -20.02 0.94
N ASN A 37 -0.64 -18.99 0.29
CA ASN A 37 -2.07 -18.72 0.26
C ASN A 37 -2.62 -18.93 -1.16
N THR A 38 -3.89 -19.30 -1.29
CA THR A 38 -4.58 -19.37 -2.59
C THR A 38 -6.07 -19.11 -2.40
N MET A 39 -6.69 -18.34 -3.29
CA MET A 39 -8.15 -18.12 -3.28
C MET A 39 -8.91 -19.42 -3.57
N VAL A 40 -10.06 -19.65 -2.94
CA VAL A 40 -10.95 -20.81 -3.25
C VAL A 40 -11.66 -20.64 -4.59
N PHE A 41 -12.12 -19.42 -4.86
CA PHE A 41 -12.65 -19.01 -6.16
C PHE A 41 -11.54 -18.37 -6.99
N ASP A 42 -11.67 -18.41 -8.32
CA ASP A 42 -10.80 -17.65 -9.20
C ASP A 42 -11.36 -16.24 -9.51
N TYR A 43 -10.65 -15.48 -10.34
CA TYR A 43 -11.04 -14.11 -10.72
C TYR A 43 -12.33 -14.03 -11.54
N LYS A 44 -12.83 -15.16 -12.06
CA LYS A 44 -14.10 -15.27 -12.79
C LYS A 44 -15.22 -15.79 -11.89
N ASP A 45 -15.00 -15.77 -10.59
CA ASP A 45 -15.90 -16.30 -9.57
C ASP A 45 -16.15 -17.81 -9.71
N GLN A 46 -15.28 -18.56 -10.41
CA GLN A 46 -15.41 -20.01 -10.53
C GLN A 46 -14.73 -20.71 -9.36
N LEU A 47 -15.40 -21.69 -8.75
CA LEU A 47 -14.80 -22.56 -7.73
C LEU A 47 -13.66 -23.37 -8.36
N LYS A 48 -12.46 -23.29 -7.78
CA LYS A 48 -11.31 -24.06 -8.27
C LYS A 48 -11.54 -25.56 -8.12
N THR A 49 -11.14 -26.32 -9.13
CA THR A 49 -11.21 -27.79 -9.16
C THR A 49 -9.95 -28.35 -9.82
N GLY A 50 -9.48 -29.52 -9.37
CA GLY A 50 -8.28 -30.16 -9.95
C GLY A 50 -7.01 -29.88 -9.16
N GLU A 51 -5.87 -30.19 -9.76
CA GLU A 51 -4.56 -30.15 -9.11
C GLU A 51 -3.86 -28.80 -9.31
N PHE A 52 -3.25 -28.29 -8.24
CA PHE A 52 -2.52 -27.03 -8.24
C PHE A 52 -1.19 -27.20 -7.53
N LEU A 53 -0.10 -26.95 -8.26
CA LEU A 53 1.22 -26.78 -7.66
C LEU A 53 1.40 -25.32 -7.22
N LEU A 54 1.62 -25.13 -5.92
CA LEU A 54 1.79 -23.83 -5.28
C LEU A 54 3.26 -23.66 -4.86
N SER A 55 3.97 -22.68 -5.42
CA SER A 55 5.31 -22.32 -4.95
C SER A 55 5.19 -21.46 -3.70
N THR A 56 5.90 -21.86 -2.66
CA THR A 56 5.75 -21.32 -1.30
C THR A 56 6.70 -20.16 -1.02
N TRP A 57 6.35 -19.36 -0.02
CA TRP A 57 7.17 -18.29 0.52
C TRP A 57 7.90 -18.78 1.78
N PRO A 58 9.19 -18.43 1.98
CA PRO A 58 9.90 -18.80 3.19
C PRO A 58 9.20 -18.21 4.42
N SER A 59 9.09 -19.00 5.49
CA SER A 59 8.60 -18.51 6.76
C SER A 59 9.75 -17.89 7.55
N VAL A 60 9.50 -16.73 8.15
CA VAL A 60 10.40 -16.14 9.13
C VAL A 60 9.78 -16.40 10.50
N PRO A 61 10.52 -16.94 11.49
CA PRO A 61 10.00 -17.11 12.83
C PRO A 61 9.57 -15.75 13.40
N ASP A 62 8.32 -15.64 13.84
CA ASP A 62 7.81 -14.48 14.60
C ASP A 62 7.58 -14.90 16.06
N ASP A 63 7.76 -13.96 16.99
CA ASP A 63 7.62 -14.17 18.43
C ASP A 63 6.17 -14.53 18.83
N LYS A 64 5.21 -14.34 17.92
CA LYS A 64 3.77 -14.54 18.15
C LYS A 64 3.31 -16.01 18.12
N GLY A 65 4.14 -16.95 17.67
CA GLY A 65 3.79 -18.37 17.64
C GLY A 65 2.71 -18.77 16.61
N ASP A 66 2.11 -17.81 15.90
CA ASP A 66 1.16 -18.07 14.82
C ASP A 66 1.87 -18.60 13.58
N LEU A 67 1.49 -19.82 13.22
CA LEU A 67 2.11 -20.59 12.17
C LEU A 67 1.56 -20.18 10.77
N LEU A 68 0.26 -19.88 10.67
CA LEU A 68 -0.38 -19.47 9.42
C LEU A 68 -0.21 -17.96 9.17
N ASN A 69 -0.09 -17.57 7.89
CA ASN A 69 0.01 -16.16 7.49
C ASN A 69 -1.16 -15.74 6.57
N PRO A 70 -2.38 -15.57 7.11
CA PRO A 70 -3.54 -15.13 6.31
C PRO A 70 -3.38 -13.72 5.73
N MET A 71 -2.49 -12.91 6.31
CA MET A 71 -2.12 -11.57 5.85
C MET A 71 -1.20 -11.57 4.63
N GLY A 72 -0.62 -12.73 4.32
CA GLY A 72 0.30 -12.91 3.22
C GLY A 72 -0.39 -12.88 1.85
N THR A 73 0.40 -12.61 0.82
CA THR A 73 -0.08 -12.62 -0.58
C THR A 73 -0.64 -13.98 -0.99
N VAL A 74 -1.67 -13.97 -1.83
CA VAL A 74 -2.20 -15.16 -2.53
C VAL A 74 -1.45 -15.47 -3.83
N GLU A 75 -0.48 -14.62 -4.18
CA GLU A 75 0.40 -14.83 -5.33
C GLU A 75 1.45 -15.90 -5.01
N LYS A 76 1.76 -16.69 -6.04
CA LYS A 76 2.80 -17.72 -5.98
C LYS A 76 4.18 -17.08 -5.92
N ASN A 77 5.12 -17.72 -5.24
CA ASN A 77 6.52 -17.27 -5.27
C ASN A 77 7.10 -17.44 -6.68
N PRO A 78 7.57 -16.36 -7.35
CA PRO A 78 8.09 -16.46 -8.71
C PRO A 78 9.45 -17.20 -8.80
N ASN A 79 10.18 -17.33 -7.70
CA ASN A 79 11.44 -18.09 -7.67
C ASN A 79 11.19 -19.60 -7.52
N VAL A 80 10.57 -20.19 -8.54
CA VAL A 80 10.13 -21.60 -8.54
C VAL A 80 11.27 -22.61 -8.41
N ASP A 81 12.48 -22.25 -8.84
CA ASP A 81 13.65 -23.14 -8.80
C ASP A 81 14.19 -23.34 -7.38
N SER A 82 13.98 -22.37 -6.49
CA SER A 82 14.45 -22.42 -5.10
C SER A 82 13.31 -22.62 -4.08
N ALA A 83 12.08 -22.30 -4.46
CA ALA A 83 10.93 -22.38 -3.57
C ALA A 83 10.45 -23.83 -3.40
N ALA A 84 10.04 -24.20 -2.18
CA ALA A 84 9.35 -25.46 -1.98
C ALA A 84 7.99 -25.44 -2.70
N GLY A 85 7.64 -26.55 -3.36
CA GLY A 85 6.35 -26.74 -4.03
C GLY A 85 5.37 -27.53 -3.16
N LEU A 86 4.14 -27.05 -3.04
CA LEU A 86 3.02 -27.75 -2.40
C LEU A 86 1.98 -28.11 -3.47
N LEU A 87 1.81 -29.41 -3.72
CA LEU A 87 0.76 -29.92 -4.60
C LEU A 87 -0.52 -30.14 -3.79
N ILE A 88 -1.59 -29.44 -4.17
CA ILE A 88 -2.93 -29.61 -3.59
C ILE A 88 -3.93 -30.02 -4.67
N ARG A 89 -5.03 -30.64 -4.26
CA ARG A 89 -6.14 -30.99 -5.15
C ARG A 89 -7.45 -30.44 -4.60
N PHE A 90 -8.11 -29.57 -5.37
CA PHE A 90 -9.48 -29.18 -5.10
C PHE A 90 -10.42 -30.26 -5.62
N PRO A 91 -11.34 -30.79 -4.79
CA PRO A 91 -12.24 -31.84 -5.19
C PRO A 91 -13.20 -31.33 -6.28
N ASN A 92 -13.47 -32.18 -7.26
CA ASN A 92 -14.51 -31.90 -8.23
C ASN A 92 -15.85 -32.40 -7.69
N ILE A 93 -16.72 -31.48 -7.25
CA ILE A 93 -17.96 -31.81 -6.54
C ILE A 93 -19.13 -32.02 -7.53
N ARG A 94 -19.03 -31.47 -8.76
CA ARG A 94 -20.10 -31.52 -9.77
C ARG A 94 -19.53 -31.72 -11.18
N PRO A 95 -20.30 -32.32 -12.12
CA PRO A 95 -19.85 -32.48 -13.50
C PRO A 95 -19.67 -31.16 -14.26
N HIS A 96 -20.30 -30.08 -13.80
CA HIS A 96 -20.24 -28.76 -14.43
C HIS A 96 -19.54 -27.75 -13.51
N PRO A 97 -18.83 -26.74 -14.07
CA PRO A 97 -18.24 -25.64 -13.31
C PRO A 97 -19.23 -24.96 -12.37
N LEU A 98 -18.82 -24.73 -11.13
CA LEU A 98 -19.60 -24.01 -10.13
C LEU A 98 -19.09 -22.57 -10.01
N TYR A 99 -20.00 -21.60 -10.05
CA TYR A 99 -19.68 -20.18 -9.91
C TYR A 99 -20.30 -19.63 -8.63
N TYR A 100 -19.65 -18.62 -8.04
CA TYR A 100 -20.22 -17.85 -6.95
C TYR A 100 -21.55 -17.22 -7.41
N PRO A 101 -22.61 -17.22 -6.58
CA PRO A 101 -23.90 -16.68 -6.98
C PRO A 101 -23.79 -15.22 -7.43
N HIS A 102 -24.35 -14.91 -8.62
CA HIS A 102 -24.46 -13.53 -9.07
C HIS A 102 -25.33 -12.74 -8.09
N PHE A 103 -25.04 -11.45 -7.97
CA PHE A 103 -25.67 -10.56 -7.02
C PHE A 103 -27.21 -10.58 -7.06
N ASP A 104 -27.82 -10.69 -8.24
CA ASP A 104 -29.29 -10.70 -8.38
C ASP A 104 -29.95 -11.84 -7.60
N LYS A 105 -29.28 -12.99 -7.50
CA LYS A 105 -29.77 -14.13 -6.72
C LYS A 105 -29.65 -13.90 -5.21
N LEU A 106 -28.72 -13.06 -4.76
CA LEU A 106 -28.57 -12.70 -3.35
C LEU A 106 -29.66 -11.73 -2.88
N ARG A 107 -30.19 -10.87 -3.76
CA ARG A 107 -31.27 -9.91 -3.42
C ARG A 107 -32.56 -10.59 -2.97
N ASP A 108 -32.90 -11.72 -3.58
CA ASP A 108 -34.16 -12.41 -3.27
C ASP A 108 -34.18 -13.02 -1.87
N LEU A 109 -33.00 -13.25 -1.27
CA LEU A 109 -32.85 -13.76 0.10
C LEU A 109 -33.10 -12.68 1.17
N GLU A 110 -33.04 -11.39 0.82
CA GLU A 110 -33.30 -10.27 1.77
C GLU A 110 -34.78 -10.15 2.15
N LYS A 111 -35.70 -10.60 1.28
CA LYS A 111 -37.15 -10.32 1.39
C LYS A 111 -37.83 -10.90 2.64
N ASN A 112 -37.14 -11.77 3.40
CA ASN A 112 -37.68 -12.42 4.60
C ASN A 112 -37.40 -11.67 5.92
N GLY A 113 -36.77 -10.49 5.88
CA GLY A 113 -36.49 -9.68 7.08
C GLY A 113 -37.65 -8.75 7.46
N GLY A 114 -38.46 -9.12 8.45
CA GLY A 114 -39.48 -8.23 9.03
C GLY A 114 -38.87 -6.96 9.66
N LYS A 115 -39.63 -5.86 9.67
CA LYS A 115 -39.19 -4.58 10.27
C LYS A 115 -39.10 -4.73 11.80
N VAL A 116 -37.88 -4.81 12.33
CA VAL A 116 -37.64 -4.96 13.77
C VAL A 116 -37.87 -3.63 14.48
N ILE A 117 -38.71 -3.63 15.52
CA ILE A 117 -38.93 -2.48 16.41
C ILE A 117 -38.07 -2.66 17.65
N ALA A 118 -37.09 -1.78 17.84
CA ALA A 118 -36.21 -1.82 19.01
C ALA A 118 -36.87 -1.17 20.24
N THR A 119 -36.71 -1.80 21.40
CA THR A 119 -37.14 -1.23 22.69
C THR A 119 -36.25 -0.07 23.11
N LYS A 120 -36.70 0.74 24.09
CA LYS A 120 -35.90 1.87 24.61
C LYS A 120 -34.56 1.42 25.22
N VAL A 121 -34.56 0.28 25.92
CA VAL A 121 -33.35 -0.29 26.54
C VAL A 121 -32.36 -0.75 25.47
N GLU A 122 -32.84 -1.42 24.43
CA GLU A 122 -31.99 -1.85 23.32
C GLU A 122 -31.37 -0.66 22.56
N HIS A 123 -32.10 0.44 22.38
CA HIS A 123 -31.53 1.66 21.80
C HIS A 123 -30.41 2.26 22.66
N MET A 124 -30.57 2.25 23.99
CA MET A 124 -29.52 2.75 24.90
C MET A 124 -28.26 1.89 24.81
N LYS A 125 -28.41 0.56 24.87
CA LYS A 125 -27.30 -0.38 24.72
C LYS A 125 -26.63 -0.27 23.35
N LEU A 126 -27.42 -0.18 22.27
CA LEU A 126 -26.89 0.00 20.92
C LEU A 126 -26.05 1.27 20.82
N LYS A 127 -26.52 2.37 21.41
CA LYS A 127 -25.78 3.63 21.42
C LYS A 127 -24.46 3.50 22.17
N GLU A 128 -24.44 2.83 23.31
CA GLU A 128 -23.21 2.57 24.07
C GLU A 128 -22.19 1.77 23.24
N ILE A 129 -22.63 0.72 22.56
CA ILE A 129 -21.79 -0.11 21.68
C ILE A 129 -21.27 0.71 20.49
N VAL A 130 -22.11 1.55 19.88
CA VAL A 130 -21.75 2.39 18.73
C VAL A 130 -20.79 3.52 19.13
N ASP A 131 -20.99 4.15 20.28
CA ASP A 131 -20.15 5.25 20.75
C ASP A 131 -18.77 4.77 21.27
N ASN A 132 -18.64 3.48 21.62
CA ASN A 132 -17.37 2.91 22.04
C ASN A 132 -16.34 2.87 20.90
N LYS A 133 -15.32 3.73 20.98
CA LYS A 133 -14.24 3.86 19.98
C LYS A 133 -13.13 2.81 20.11
N ASN A 134 -13.06 2.10 21.24
CA ASN A 134 -12.01 1.14 21.56
C ASN A 134 -12.56 -0.30 21.57
N TYR A 135 -13.28 -0.70 20.53
CA TYR A 135 -13.68 -2.11 20.42
C TYR A 135 -12.50 -2.91 19.88
N THR A 136 -11.88 -3.71 20.73
CA THR A 136 -10.97 -4.76 20.28
C THR A 136 -11.71 -6.08 20.09
N GLU A 137 -12.78 -6.30 20.86
CA GLU A 137 -13.64 -7.48 20.80
C GLU A 137 -15.09 -7.10 21.17
N PHE A 138 -16.06 -7.84 20.64
CA PHE A 138 -17.48 -7.74 21.00
C PHE A 138 -17.91 -8.97 21.79
N PHE A 139 -18.71 -8.78 22.83
CA PHE A 139 -19.38 -9.89 23.52
C PHE A 139 -20.49 -10.48 22.64
N GLU A 140 -20.84 -11.76 22.84
CA GLU A 140 -21.83 -12.44 21.97
C GLU A 140 -23.22 -11.77 22.01
N ASP A 141 -23.64 -11.25 23.16
CA ASP A 141 -24.90 -10.51 23.29
C ASP A 141 -24.88 -9.17 22.54
N GLU A 142 -23.73 -8.48 22.50
CA GLU A 142 -23.54 -7.28 21.70
C GLU A 142 -23.59 -7.59 20.20
N LYS A 143 -22.97 -8.69 19.76
CA LYS A 143 -23.02 -9.16 18.36
C LYS A 143 -24.46 -9.45 17.95
N GLU A 144 -25.20 -10.19 18.77
CA GLU A 144 -26.60 -10.51 18.53
C GLU A 144 -27.46 -9.24 18.47
N LEU A 145 -27.23 -8.28 19.37
CA LEU A 145 -27.95 -7.00 19.37
C LEU A 145 -27.65 -6.16 18.12
N LEU A 146 -26.38 -6.02 17.74
CA LEU A 146 -25.96 -5.33 16.51
C LEU A 146 -26.57 -5.97 15.27
N TRP A 147 -26.51 -7.30 15.17
CA TRP A 147 -27.09 -8.02 14.05
C TRP A 147 -28.61 -7.84 14.01
N LYS A 148 -29.30 -8.03 15.14
CA LYS A 148 -30.76 -7.83 15.27
C LYS A 148 -31.18 -6.42 14.85
N LEU A 149 -30.41 -5.41 15.24
CA LEU A 149 -30.72 -3.99 15.02
C LEU A 149 -29.98 -3.37 13.83
N ARG A 150 -29.42 -4.17 12.92
CA ARG A 150 -28.71 -3.71 11.70
C ARG A 150 -29.48 -2.66 10.90
N GLY A 151 -30.81 -2.78 10.83
CA GLY A 151 -31.74 -1.77 10.29
C GLY A 151 -31.56 -0.39 10.91
N VAL A 152 -31.59 -0.34 12.24
CA VAL A 152 -31.43 0.87 13.06
C VAL A 152 -30.01 1.43 12.94
N VAL A 153 -28.99 0.55 12.90
CA VAL A 153 -27.60 0.97 12.68
C VAL A 153 -27.45 1.73 11.37
N ARG A 154 -27.96 1.18 10.26
CA ARG A 154 -27.90 1.88 8.96
C ARG A 154 -28.63 3.23 8.98
N GLU A 155 -29.79 3.30 9.62
CA GLU A 155 -30.63 4.49 9.62
C GLU A 155 -30.12 5.61 10.55
N ARG A 156 -29.53 5.26 11.69
CA ARG A 156 -29.13 6.22 12.74
C ARG A 156 -27.62 6.36 12.94
N TYR A 157 -26.85 5.34 12.60
CA TYR A 157 -25.42 5.23 12.85
C TYR A 157 -24.66 4.66 11.64
N PRO A 158 -24.85 5.23 10.44
CA PRO A 158 -24.26 4.68 9.22
C PRO A 158 -22.74 4.57 9.29
N GLU A 159 -22.07 5.45 10.04
CA GLU A 159 -20.60 5.40 10.23
C GLU A 159 -20.12 4.15 10.99
N SER A 160 -21.01 3.41 11.66
CA SER A 160 -20.68 2.18 12.40
C SER A 160 -20.75 0.91 11.56
N LEU A 161 -20.71 1.04 10.23
CA LEU A 161 -20.73 -0.09 9.31
C LEU A 161 -19.60 -1.10 9.60
N SER A 162 -18.40 -0.64 9.96
CA SER A 162 -17.26 -1.51 10.26
C SER A 162 -17.58 -2.50 11.40
N LYS A 163 -18.22 -2.04 12.47
CA LYS A 163 -18.67 -2.89 13.59
C LYS A 163 -19.64 -3.97 13.13
N LEU A 164 -20.60 -3.61 12.28
CA LEU A 164 -21.58 -4.57 11.76
C LEU A 164 -20.91 -5.62 10.85
N LEU A 165 -19.95 -5.21 10.02
CA LEU A 165 -19.19 -6.12 9.15
C LEU A 165 -18.31 -7.08 9.95
N LEU A 166 -17.70 -6.62 11.05
CA LEU A 166 -16.87 -7.47 11.92
C LEU A 166 -17.66 -8.56 12.65
N ILE A 167 -18.92 -8.26 13.03
CA ILE A 167 -19.78 -9.24 13.73
C ILE A 167 -20.58 -10.13 12.77
N THR A 168 -20.56 -9.83 11.46
CA THR A 168 -21.24 -10.63 10.44
C THR A 168 -20.62 -12.02 10.37
N LYS A 169 -21.47 -13.06 10.41
CA LYS A 169 -21.03 -14.46 10.31
C LYS A 169 -20.72 -14.82 8.87
N TRP A 170 -19.51 -14.47 8.42
CA TRP A 170 -19.08 -14.68 7.04
C TRP A 170 -19.10 -16.17 6.64
N ASN A 171 -18.98 -17.09 7.58
CA ASN A 171 -19.09 -18.54 7.37
C ASN A 171 -20.52 -19.07 7.12
N LYS A 172 -21.54 -18.20 7.11
CA LYS A 172 -22.95 -18.54 6.82
C LYS A 172 -23.45 -17.77 5.61
N HIS A 173 -23.72 -18.47 4.51
CA HIS A 173 -24.10 -17.80 3.26
C HIS A 173 -25.38 -16.94 3.36
N GLU A 174 -26.35 -17.31 4.21
CA GLU A 174 -27.57 -16.52 4.43
C GLU A 174 -27.31 -15.17 5.09
N ASP A 175 -26.39 -15.11 6.07
CA ASP A 175 -26.00 -13.88 6.75
C ASP A 175 -25.18 -12.99 5.80
N VAL A 176 -24.26 -13.60 5.02
CA VAL A 176 -23.51 -12.90 3.96
C VAL A 176 -24.45 -12.30 2.93
N ALA A 177 -25.42 -13.06 2.42
CA ALA A 177 -26.39 -12.57 1.43
C ALA A 177 -27.19 -11.38 1.96
N GLN A 178 -27.66 -11.45 3.21
CA GLN A 178 -28.35 -10.33 3.86
C GLN A 178 -27.45 -9.11 3.98
N MET A 179 -26.21 -9.26 4.46
CA MET A 179 -25.30 -8.13 4.64
C MET A 179 -24.91 -7.48 3.31
N VAL A 180 -24.62 -8.29 2.28
CA VAL A 180 -24.28 -7.83 0.93
C VAL A 180 -25.46 -7.12 0.26
N ALA A 181 -26.69 -7.62 0.40
CA ALA A 181 -27.88 -6.91 -0.06
C ALA A 181 -28.08 -5.59 0.70
N PHE A 182 -27.80 -5.59 2.01
CA PHE A 182 -27.94 -4.41 2.86
C PHE A 182 -26.94 -3.29 2.52
N LEU A 183 -25.70 -3.65 2.18
CA LEU A 183 -24.65 -2.72 1.72
C LEU A 183 -25.06 -1.90 0.50
N GLN A 184 -25.87 -2.45 -0.41
CA GLN A 184 -26.33 -1.69 -1.58
C GLN A 184 -27.17 -0.48 -1.21
N LYS A 185 -27.98 -0.62 -0.16
CA LYS A 185 -28.87 0.43 0.35
C LYS A 185 -28.18 1.24 1.45
N TRP A 186 -26.92 0.95 1.77
CA TRP A 186 -26.18 1.70 2.78
C TRP A 186 -25.83 3.09 2.24
N PRO A 187 -26.09 4.16 3.00
CA PRO A 187 -25.72 5.51 2.59
C PRO A 187 -24.20 5.64 2.45
N ASP A 188 -23.73 6.49 1.55
CA ASP A 188 -22.29 6.68 1.39
C ASP A 188 -21.66 7.25 2.67
N LEU A 189 -20.50 6.70 3.04
CA LEU A 189 -19.78 7.12 4.25
C LEU A 189 -18.88 8.32 3.97
N PRO A 190 -18.61 9.14 5.00
CA PRO A 190 -17.47 10.05 4.98
C PRO A 190 -16.16 9.28 4.74
N ALA A 191 -15.20 9.92 4.08
CA ALA A 191 -13.96 9.25 3.66
C ALA A 191 -13.18 8.60 4.80
N LEU A 192 -13.16 9.20 6.00
CA LEU A 192 -12.47 8.64 7.16
C LEU A 192 -13.00 7.25 7.54
N HIS A 193 -14.33 7.09 7.58
CA HIS A 193 -14.97 5.81 7.87
C HIS A 193 -14.83 4.82 6.72
N ALA A 194 -14.84 5.30 5.46
CA ALA A 194 -14.56 4.44 4.31
C ALA A 194 -13.11 3.91 4.31
N LEU A 195 -12.12 4.72 4.71
CA LEU A 195 -10.72 4.30 4.79
C LEU A 195 -10.50 3.14 5.78
N GLU A 196 -11.27 3.09 6.87
CA GLU A 196 -11.26 1.97 7.82
C GLU A 196 -11.63 0.64 7.13
N LEU A 197 -12.60 0.68 6.21
CA LEU A 197 -13.09 -0.50 5.48
C LEU A 197 -12.11 -1.02 4.40
N LEU A 198 -10.94 -0.40 4.23
CA LEU A 198 -9.86 -0.92 3.39
C LEU A 198 -8.92 -1.86 4.15
N ASP A 199 -9.03 -1.93 5.48
CA ASP A 199 -8.27 -2.87 6.29
C ASP A 199 -8.52 -4.33 5.86
N TYR A 200 -7.53 -5.18 6.08
CA TYR A 200 -7.60 -6.60 5.71
C TYR A 200 -8.76 -7.35 6.37
N SER A 201 -9.27 -6.83 7.50
CA SER A 201 -10.44 -7.35 8.21
C SER A 201 -11.72 -7.31 7.37
N PHE A 202 -11.71 -6.57 6.26
CA PHE A 202 -12.82 -6.41 5.33
C PHE A 202 -12.44 -6.89 3.92
N PRO A 203 -12.28 -8.22 3.68
CA PRO A 203 -11.80 -8.75 2.40
C PRO A 203 -12.91 -8.91 1.35
N ASP A 204 -14.19 -8.80 1.75
CA ASP A 204 -15.31 -9.05 0.85
C ASP A 204 -15.35 -8.06 -0.34
N PRO A 205 -15.45 -8.54 -1.60
CA PRO A 205 -15.44 -7.66 -2.77
C PRO A 205 -16.57 -6.63 -2.81
N MET A 206 -17.74 -6.92 -2.25
CA MET A 206 -18.85 -5.95 -2.22
C MET A 206 -18.60 -4.85 -1.19
N VAL A 207 -17.97 -5.20 -0.06
CA VAL A 207 -17.46 -4.19 0.89
C VAL A 207 -16.39 -3.33 0.22
N ARG A 208 -15.43 -3.93 -0.49
CA ARG A 208 -14.38 -3.21 -1.23
C ARG A 208 -14.99 -2.25 -2.25
N SER A 209 -15.97 -2.71 -3.03
CA SER A 209 -16.66 -1.88 -4.02
C SER A 209 -17.41 -0.71 -3.40
N PHE A 210 -18.14 -0.95 -2.29
CA PHE A 210 -18.79 0.09 -1.51
C PHE A 210 -17.78 1.13 -0.99
N THR A 211 -16.65 0.67 -0.47
CA THR A 211 -15.58 1.54 0.03
C THR A 211 -15.03 2.43 -1.07
N ILE A 212 -14.70 1.88 -2.24
CA ILE A 212 -14.22 2.66 -3.38
C ILE A 212 -15.29 3.63 -3.88
N ARG A 213 -16.57 3.25 -3.90
CA ARG A 213 -17.69 4.16 -4.21
C ARG A 213 -17.69 5.40 -3.31
N CYS A 214 -17.44 5.23 -2.02
CA CYS A 214 -17.33 6.35 -1.08
C CYS A 214 -16.07 7.20 -1.35
N LEU A 215 -14.91 6.57 -1.54
CA LEU A 215 -13.63 7.25 -1.76
C LEU A 215 -13.55 7.98 -3.11
N ARG A 216 -14.36 7.60 -4.10
CA ARG A 216 -14.50 8.33 -5.38
C ARG A 216 -14.89 9.79 -5.20
N LYS A 217 -15.50 10.16 -4.07
CA LYS A 217 -15.88 11.54 -3.74
C LYS A 217 -14.75 12.40 -3.17
N LEU A 218 -13.59 11.81 -2.84
CA LEU A 218 -12.43 12.54 -2.33
C LEU A 218 -11.92 13.54 -3.35
N ARG A 219 -11.59 14.76 -2.90
CA ARG A 219 -10.86 15.74 -3.72
C ARG A 219 -9.43 15.26 -3.98
N ASP A 220 -8.82 15.72 -5.06
CA ASP A 220 -7.46 15.31 -5.43
C ASP A 220 -6.42 15.61 -4.34
N GLU A 221 -6.57 16.72 -3.62
CA GLU A 221 -5.66 17.08 -2.52
C GLU A 221 -5.80 16.14 -1.31
N GLU A 222 -7.01 15.66 -1.02
CA GLU A 222 -7.27 14.70 0.05
C GLU A 222 -6.79 13.31 -0.37
N LEU A 223 -7.06 12.89 -1.60
CA LEU A 223 -6.55 11.64 -2.14
C LEU A 223 -5.02 11.59 -2.05
N LEU A 224 -4.34 12.69 -2.40
CA LEU A 224 -2.89 12.80 -2.28
C LEU A 224 -2.37 12.66 -0.84
N GLN A 225 -3.17 12.97 0.18
CA GLN A 225 -2.81 12.78 1.59
C GLN A 225 -2.93 11.33 2.03
N TYR A 226 -3.71 10.50 1.34
CA TYR A 226 -3.90 9.08 1.66
C TYR A 226 -3.29 8.13 0.62
N LEU A 227 -2.72 8.67 -0.46
CA LEU A 227 -2.25 7.89 -1.60
C LEU A 227 -1.21 6.84 -1.20
N LEU A 228 -0.32 7.15 -0.26
CA LEU A 228 0.65 6.18 0.24
C LEU A 228 -0.06 4.96 0.83
N GLN A 229 -1.03 5.18 1.71
CA GLN A 229 -1.80 4.14 2.39
C GLN A 229 -2.60 3.31 1.36
N LEU A 230 -3.24 3.96 0.40
CA LEU A 230 -4.00 3.28 -0.66
C LEU A 230 -3.12 2.38 -1.54
N VAL A 231 -1.88 2.79 -1.84
CA VAL A 231 -0.93 1.93 -2.56
C VAL A 231 -0.54 0.71 -1.71
N GLN A 232 -0.45 0.85 -0.38
CA GLN A 232 -0.20 -0.30 0.48
C GLN A 232 -1.39 -1.28 0.52
N VAL A 233 -2.63 -0.77 0.44
CA VAL A 233 -3.83 -1.62 0.41
C VAL A 233 -3.88 -2.53 -0.83
N LEU A 234 -3.29 -2.13 -1.96
CA LEU A 234 -3.17 -2.98 -3.15
C LEU A 234 -2.47 -4.33 -2.88
N LYS A 235 -1.70 -4.43 -1.80
CA LYS A 235 -1.01 -5.67 -1.39
C LYS A 235 -1.97 -6.70 -0.77
N TYR A 236 -3.12 -6.25 -0.27
CA TYR A 236 -4.16 -7.11 0.30
C TYR A 236 -5.21 -7.54 -0.72
N GLU A 237 -5.23 -6.92 -1.91
CA GLU A 237 -6.17 -7.27 -2.97
C GLU A 237 -5.91 -8.70 -3.48
N SER A 238 -6.96 -9.52 -3.55
CA SER A 238 -6.84 -10.93 -3.92
C SER A 238 -6.66 -11.16 -5.42
N TYR A 239 -7.10 -10.21 -6.25
CA TYR A 239 -7.05 -10.31 -7.71
C TYR A 239 -6.43 -9.05 -8.32
N LEU A 240 -5.84 -9.19 -9.50
CA LEU A 240 -5.16 -8.08 -10.18
C LEU A 240 -6.13 -6.96 -10.57
N ASP A 241 -7.23 -7.33 -11.23
CA ASP A 241 -8.33 -6.43 -11.55
C ASP A 241 -9.21 -6.24 -10.31
N CYS A 242 -9.24 -5.02 -9.78
CA CYS A 242 -9.95 -4.65 -8.57
C CYS A 242 -10.33 -3.16 -8.60
N ASP A 243 -11.41 -2.81 -7.89
CA ASP A 243 -11.95 -1.44 -7.88
C ASP A 243 -10.92 -0.41 -7.41
N LEU A 244 -10.05 -0.77 -6.46
CA LEU A 244 -8.99 0.11 -5.96
C LEU A 244 -7.95 0.43 -7.04
N ALA A 245 -7.47 -0.58 -7.78
CA ALA A 245 -6.49 -0.36 -8.85
C ALA A 245 -7.07 0.51 -9.95
N THR A 246 -8.31 0.24 -10.37
CA THR A 246 -9.04 1.02 -11.37
C THR A 246 -9.24 2.47 -10.90
N PHE A 247 -9.70 2.67 -9.67
CA PHE A 247 -9.84 4.00 -9.08
C PHE A 247 -8.53 4.80 -9.06
N LEU A 248 -7.43 4.18 -8.60
CA LEU A 248 -6.13 4.84 -8.55
C LEU A 248 -5.61 5.21 -9.95
N LEU A 249 -5.80 4.33 -10.94
CA LEU A 249 -5.42 4.59 -12.33
C LEU A 249 -6.25 5.73 -12.94
N GLU A 250 -7.57 5.71 -12.78
CA GLU A 250 -8.46 6.78 -13.28
C GLU A 250 -8.07 8.15 -12.72
N ARG A 251 -7.81 8.21 -11.40
CA ARG A 251 -7.38 9.45 -10.72
C ARG A 251 -5.98 9.89 -11.16
N ALA A 252 -5.06 8.95 -11.32
CA ALA A 252 -3.70 9.22 -11.79
C ALA A 252 -3.66 9.74 -13.24
N LEU A 253 -4.50 9.20 -14.11
CA LEU A 253 -4.62 9.63 -15.50
C LEU A 253 -5.29 11.00 -15.62
N SER A 254 -6.24 11.30 -14.72
CA SER A 254 -6.94 12.59 -14.69
C SER A 254 -6.11 13.71 -14.04
N ASN A 255 -5.19 13.37 -13.14
CA ASN A 255 -4.35 14.35 -12.44
C ASN A 255 -2.87 13.94 -12.46
N LYS A 256 -2.06 14.68 -13.22
CA LYS A 256 -0.63 14.42 -13.39
C LYS A 256 0.14 14.35 -12.06
N ARG A 257 -0.25 15.12 -11.04
CA ARG A 257 0.41 15.11 -9.73
C ARG A 257 0.12 13.81 -8.97
N ILE A 258 -1.12 13.31 -9.04
CA ILE A 258 -1.47 11.99 -8.50
C ILE A 258 -0.71 10.90 -9.26
N GLY A 259 -0.74 10.94 -10.59
CA GLY A 259 -0.05 9.94 -11.40
C GLY A 259 1.46 9.91 -11.21
N HIS A 260 2.08 11.08 -11.00
CA HIS A 260 3.51 11.18 -10.64
C HIS A 260 3.81 10.42 -9.33
N PHE A 261 3.01 10.63 -8.29
CA PHE A 261 3.26 9.97 -7.00
C PHE A 261 2.84 8.50 -6.98
N LEU A 262 1.76 8.14 -7.67
CA LEU A 262 1.36 6.74 -7.86
C LEU A 262 2.49 5.96 -8.54
N PHE A 263 3.04 6.49 -9.64
CA PHE A 263 4.15 5.88 -10.35
C PHE A 263 5.31 5.61 -9.40
N TRP A 264 5.73 6.60 -8.61
CA TRP A 264 6.89 6.46 -7.75
C TRP A 264 6.67 5.56 -6.54
N HIS A 265 5.47 5.56 -5.94
CA HIS A 265 5.15 4.61 -4.88
C HIS A 265 5.24 3.16 -5.39
N LEU A 266 4.63 2.86 -6.54
CA LEU A 266 4.67 1.52 -7.15
C LEU A 266 6.08 1.14 -7.61
N ARG A 267 6.73 2.03 -8.37
CA ARG A 267 8.08 1.81 -8.95
C ARG A 267 9.11 1.51 -7.87
N SER A 268 8.93 2.06 -6.68
CA SER A 268 9.85 1.91 -5.57
C SER A 268 9.89 0.51 -4.97
N GLU A 269 8.79 -0.23 -5.10
CA GLU A 269 8.64 -1.58 -4.54
C GLU A 269 8.74 -2.68 -5.61
N MET A 270 9.11 -2.36 -6.86
CA MET A 270 9.25 -3.34 -7.95
C MET A 270 10.26 -4.46 -7.65
N HIS A 271 11.14 -4.25 -6.68
CA HIS A 271 12.12 -5.22 -6.22
C HIS A 271 11.56 -6.26 -5.24
N VAL A 272 10.34 -6.05 -4.75
CA VAL A 272 9.65 -6.94 -3.83
C VAL A 272 8.84 -7.94 -4.67
N SER A 273 9.29 -9.19 -4.70
CA SER A 273 8.73 -10.23 -5.59
C SER A 273 7.23 -10.48 -5.40
N SER A 274 6.70 -10.30 -4.19
CA SER A 274 5.28 -10.56 -3.89
C SER A 274 4.32 -9.54 -4.50
N VAL A 275 4.82 -8.37 -4.94
CA VAL A 275 4.00 -7.28 -5.49
C VAL A 275 4.44 -6.83 -6.89
N SER A 276 5.61 -7.27 -7.35
CA SER A 276 6.23 -6.79 -8.59
C SER A 276 5.36 -6.99 -9.83
N LEU A 277 4.66 -8.13 -9.94
CA LEU A 277 3.72 -8.38 -11.03
C LEU A 277 2.57 -7.36 -11.03
N ARG A 278 1.86 -7.23 -9.90
CA ARG A 278 0.73 -6.32 -9.73
C ARG A 278 1.15 -4.87 -10.00
N PHE A 279 2.22 -4.42 -9.35
CA PHE A 279 2.71 -3.05 -9.48
C PHE A 279 3.23 -2.79 -10.90
N GLY A 280 3.89 -3.78 -11.53
CA GLY A 280 4.32 -3.71 -12.93
C GLY A 280 3.17 -3.51 -13.90
N LEU A 281 2.08 -4.28 -13.75
CA LEU A 281 0.90 -4.17 -14.61
C LEU A 281 0.20 -2.81 -14.45
N ILE A 282 0.07 -2.30 -13.22
CA ILE A 282 -0.50 -0.96 -12.98
C ILE A 282 0.40 0.13 -13.58
N LEU A 283 1.72 0.03 -13.42
CA LEU A 283 2.67 0.96 -14.04
C LEU A 283 2.59 0.93 -15.57
N GLU A 284 2.48 -0.26 -16.16
CA GLU A 284 2.31 -0.41 -17.60
C GLU A 284 1.01 0.24 -18.09
N ALA A 285 -0.12 -0.04 -17.43
CA ALA A 285 -1.41 0.56 -17.75
C ALA A 285 -1.37 2.09 -17.68
N TYR A 286 -0.75 2.64 -16.64
CA TYR A 286 -0.56 4.08 -16.49
C TYR A 286 0.30 4.68 -17.61
N CYS A 287 1.42 4.02 -17.95
CA CYS A 287 2.28 4.44 -19.05
C CYS A 287 1.50 4.48 -20.38
N ARG A 288 0.72 3.43 -20.69
CA ARG A 288 -0.13 3.40 -21.89
C ARG A 288 -1.13 4.56 -21.95
N GLY A 289 -1.65 5.01 -20.81
CA GLY A 289 -2.61 6.11 -20.73
C GLY A 289 -1.99 7.52 -20.74
N ASN A 290 -0.68 7.69 -20.50
CA ASN A 290 -0.05 9.02 -20.44
C ASN A 290 1.40 9.04 -20.99
N ILE A 291 1.51 8.85 -22.30
CA ILE A 291 2.80 8.74 -23.02
C ILE A 291 3.70 9.98 -22.82
N TYR A 292 3.12 11.18 -22.71
CA TYR A 292 3.89 12.40 -22.49
C TYR A 292 4.54 12.43 -21.10
N HIS A 293 3.86 11.93 -20.08
CA HIS A 293 4.43 11.89 -18.74
C HIS A 293 5.56 10.85 -18.64
N ILE A 294 5.50 9.74 -19.38
CA ILE A 294 6.59 8.76 -19.45
C ILE A 294 7.93 9.42 -19.74
N LYS A 295 8.00 10.33 -20.73
CA LYS A 295 9.26 11.00 -21.09
C LYS A 295 9.89 11.73 -19.90
N SER A 296 9.07 12.42 -19.11
CA SER A 296 9.51 13.10 -17.88
C SER A 296 9.96 12.11 -16.80
N LEU A 297 9.27 10.98 -16.65
CA LEU A 297 9.61 9.93 -15.68
C LEU A 297 10.90 9.20 -16.07
N CYS A 298 11.10 8.93 -17.37
CA CYS A 298 12.35 8.38 -17.91
C CYS A 298 13.54 9.29 -17.60
N LYS A 299 13.39 10.61 -17.81
CA LYS A 299 14.44 11.57 -17.47
C LYS A 299 14.78 11.57 -15.97
N GLN A 300 13.77 11.50 -15.12
CA GLN A 300 13.97 11.38 -13.67
C GLN A 300 14.69 10.06 -13.32
N ASN A 301 14.34 8.95 -13.97
CA ASN A 301 14.99 7.65 -13.74
C ASN A 301 16.45 7.63 -14.22
N GLU A 302 16.77 8.26 -15.36
CA GLU A 302 18.16 8.47 -15.79
C GLU A 302 18.97 9.24 -14.76
N ALA A 303 18.42 10.34 -14.24
CA ALA A 303 19.06 11.14 -13.21
C ALA A 303 19.34 10.30 -11.95
N LEU A 304 18.36 9.52 -11.49
CA LEU A 304 18.52 8.62 -10.34
C LEU A 304 19.59 7.55 -10.56
N ASN A 305 19.70 6.99 -11.77
CA ASN A 305 20.76 6.04 -12.12
C ASN A 305 22.15 6.69 -12.08
N LYS A 306 22.28 7.94 -12.54
CA LYS A 306 23.53 8.71 -12.42
C LYS A 306 23.83 9.05 -10.96
N MET A 307 22.84 9.44 -10.17
CA MET A 307 23.01 9.69 -8.72
C MET A 307 23.47 8.42 -7.99
N LYS A 308 22.94 7.24 -8.36
CA LYS A 308 23.42 5.95 -7.86
C LYS A 308 24.89 5.75 -8.16
N ALA A 309 25.26 5.82 -9.44
CA ALA A 309 26.63 5.56 -9.88
C ALA A 309 27.62 6.51 -9.19
N LEU A 310 27.23 7.79 -9.04
CA LEU A 310 28.01 8.79 -8.31
C LEU A 310 28.12 8.47 -6.81
N ASN A 311 27.05 8.00 -6.18
CA ASN A 311 27.08 7.60 -4.76
C ASN A 311 27.95 6.36 -4.53
N ASP A 312 27.86 5.35 -5.41
CA ASP A 312 28.68 4.14 -5.34
C ASP A 312 30.17 4.47 -5.60
N PHE A 313 30.46 5.42 -6.50
CA PHE A 313 31.80 5.99 -6.70
C PHE A 313 32.35 6.65 -5.42
N VAL A 314 31.55 7.51 -4.78
CA VAL A 314 31.95 8.16 -3.50
C VAL A 314 32.16 7.14 -2.38
N LYS A 315 31.28 6.14 -2.24
CA LYS A 315 31.41 5.10 -1.22
C LYS A 315 32.69 4.27 -1.37
N SER A 316 33.03 3.91 -2.60
CA SER A 316 34.20 3.08 -2.90
C SER A 316 35.53 3.84 -2.83
N GLY A 317 35.52 5.14 -3.17
CA GLY A 317 36.71 5.99 -3.14
C GLY A 317 37.05 6.60 -1.78
N TRP A 318 36.07 6.74 -0.87
CA TRP A 318 36.24 7.36 0.45
C TRP A 318 37.34 6.73 1.31
N GLN A 319 37.54 5.41 1.21
CA GLN A 319 38.57 4.71 2.00
C GLN A 319 39.97 4.85 1.41
N LYS A 320 40.10 5.33 0.18
CA LYS A 320 41.35 5.32 -0.60
C LYS A 320 41.98 6.70 -0.74
N THR A 321 41.22 7.77 -0.50
CA THR A 321 41.64 9.15 -0.77
C THR A 321 41.18 10.08 0.35
N SER A 322 41.75 11.29 0.41
CA SER A 322 41.31 12.29 1.36
C SER A 322 39.91 12.81 1.03
N ARG A 323 39.20 13.37 2.02
CA ARG A 323 37.87 13.97 1.82
C ARG A 323 37.85 15.03 0.74
N GLN A 324 38.86 15.89 0.74
CA GLN A 324 38.95 16.98 -0.22
C GLN A 324 39.10 16.43 -1.63
N GLN A 325 40.04 15.50 -1.83
CA GLN A 325 40.26 14.87 -3.13
C GLN A 325 39.01 14.16 -3.64
N MET A 326 38.35 13.33 -2.81
CA MET A 326 37.12 12.64 -3.18
C MET A 326 35.98 13.61 -3.56
N THR A 327 35.91 14.77 -2.89
CA THR A 327 34.91 15.80 -3.20
C THR A 327 35.21 16.46 -4.54
N ASP A 328 36.48 16.73 -4.84
CA ASP A 328 36.88 17.32 -6.12
C ASP A 328 36.72 16.33 -7.28
N ASP A 329 37.03 15.05 -7.06
CA ASP A 329 36.77 13.97 -8.01
C ASP A 329 35.27 13.79 -8.29
N MET A 330 34.42 13.86 -7.25
CA MET A 330 32.96 13.85 -7.40
C MET A 330 32.49 15.04 -8.27
N LYS A 331 33.00 16.25 -8.02
CA LYS A 331 32.66 17.44 -8.81
C LYS A 331 33.10 17.30 -10.26
N LEU A 332 34.29 16.76 -10.51
CA LEU A 332 34.78 16.49 -11.85
C LEU A 332 33.90 15.46 -12.58
N CYS A 333 33.46 14.41 -11.88
CA CYS A 333 32.53 13.42 -12.42
C CYS A 333 31.18 14.06 -12.80
N ILE A 334 30.61 14.92 -11.95
CA ILE A 334 29.35 15.64 -12.28
C ILE A 334 29.52 16.52 -13.53
N LYS A 335 30.68 17.14 -13.72
CA LYS A 335 30.97 18.03 -14.87
C LYS A 335 31.10 17.29 -16.21
N GLN A 336 31.14 15.96 -16.23
CA GLN A 336 31.11 15.19 -17.48
C GLN A 336 29.79 15.43 -18.22
N GLU A 337 29.84 15.51 -19.55
CA GLU A 337 28.69 15.82 -20.42
C GLU A 337 27.48 14.91 -20.12
N ALA A 338 27.69 13.60 -20.04
CA ALA A 338 26.65 12.62 -19.75
C ALA A 338 26.00 12.78 -18.36
N TYR A 339 26.72 13.34 -17.38
CA TYR A 339 26.16 13.63 -16.05
C TYR A 339 25.42 14.96 -16.04
N MET A 340 26.00 16.01 -16.64
CA MET A 340 25.36 17.32 -16.77
C MET A 340 24.02 17.21 -17.52
N GLU A 341 23.98 16.45 -18.61
CA GLU A 341 22.76 16.21 -19.38
C GLU A 341 21.71 15.47 -18.54
N ALA A 342 22.08 14.36 -17.91
CA ALA A 342 21.14 13.52 -17.17
C ALA A 342 20.61 14.19 -15.89
N LEU A 343 21.48 14.90 -15.16
CA LEU A 343 21.15 15.48 -13.86
C LEU A 343 20.47 16.84 -13.97
N SER A 344 20.45 17.49 -15.14
CA SER A 344 19.87 18.83 -15.33
C SER A 344 18.54 18.81 -16.08
N TYR A 345 17.77 19.90 -15.94
CA TYR A 345 16.51 20.17 -16.64
C TYR A 345 15.46 19.06 -16.51
N LEU A 346 15.19 18.64 -15.27
CA LEU A 346 14.17 17.65 -14.92
C LEU A 346 13.20 18.17 -13.88
N LEU A 347 11.97 17.66 -13.89
CA LEU A 347 11.04 17.88 -12.77
C LEU A 347 11.49 17.05 -11.57
N SER A 348 11.44 17.64 -10.38
CA SER A 348 11.81 16.95 -9.15
C SER A 348 10.90 15.73 -8.92
N PRO A 349 11.46 14.53 -8.67
CA PRO A 349 10.68 13.35 -8.31
C PRO A 349 9.84 13.54 -7.03
N LEU A 350 10.14 14.53 -6.19
CA LEU A 350 9.38 14.74 -4.96
C LEU A 350 8.31 15.80 -5.07
N ASN A 351 8.53 16.74 -5.97
CA ASN A 351 7.57 17.77 -6.27
C ASN A 351 7.60 18.05 -7.76
N PRO A 352 6.64 17.52 -8.52
CA PRO A 352 6.60 17.73 -9.97
C PRO A 352 6.33 19.19 -10.36
N SER A 353 6.06 20.08 -9.39
CA SER A 353 5.96 21.53 -9.60
C SER A 353 7.32 22.24 -9.60
N ILE A 354 8.37 21.59 -9.13
CA ILE A 354 9.73 22.15 -9.05
C ILE A 354 10.56 21.62 -10.21
N MET A 355 11.16 22.54 -10.96
CA MET A 355 12.12 22.24 -12.00
C MET A 355 13.54 22.33 -11.45
N LEU A 356 14.25 21.20 -11.48
CA LEU A 356 15.69 21.15 -11.25
C LEU A 356 16.36 21.58 -12.56
N SER A 357 16.85 22.82 -12.61
CA SER A 357 17.46 23.37 -13.82
C SER A 357 18.89 22.86 -13.99
N GLU A 358 19.90 23.73 -14.02
CA GLU A 358 21.30 23.33 -14.12
C GLU A 358 21.84 22.89 -12.75
N ILE A 359 22.56 21.76 -12.71
CA ILE A 359 23.26 21.31 -11.50
C ILE A 359 24.49 22.19 -11.23
N CYS A 360 24.60 22.69 -10.01
CA CYS A 360 25.72 23.49 -9.53
C CYS A 360 26.80 22.56 -8.96
N ALA A 361 27.57 21.90 -9.83
CA ALA A 361 28.60 20.92 -9.43
C ALA A 361 29.49 21.42 -8.29
N ASP A 362 29.97 22.66 -8.36
CA ASP A 362 30.89 23.24 -7.36
C ASP A 362 30.26 23.37 -5.96
N ARG A 363 28.94 23.42 -5.86
CA ARG A 363 28.16 23.48 -4.61
C ARG A 363 27.67 22.10 -4.14
N CYS A 364 27.89 21.05 -4.93
CA CYS A 364 27.56 19.69 -4.54
C CYS A 364 28.61 19.14 -3.56
N LYS A 365 28.15 18.31 -2.62
CA LYS A 365 28.97 17.62 -1.64
C LYS A 365 28.36 16.26 -1.30
N PHE A 366 29.02 15.47 -0.47
CA PHE A 366 28.42 14.30 0.18
C PHE A 366 28.47 14.46 1.69
N MET A 367 27.66 13.73 2.45
CA MET A 367 27.65 13.77 3.92
C MET A 367 28.54 12.68 4.53
N ASP A 368 28.97 12.86 5.78
CA ASP A 368 29.97 11.97 6.41
C ASP A 368 29.39 10.67 6.98
N SER A 369 28.06 10.51 6.99
CA SER A 369 27.40 9.31 7.49
C SER A 369 27.78 8.04 6.70
N LYS A 370 27.46 6.86 7.28
CA LYS A 370 27.85 5.54 6.75
C LYS A 370 27.55 5.37 5.26
N MET A 371 26.37 5.82 4.81
CA MET A 371 25.90 5.63 3.44
C MET A 371 26.30 6.75 2.47
N LYS A 372 27.13 7.71 2.92
CA LYS A 372 27.63 8.86 2.15
C LYS A 372 26.57 9.54 1.26
N PRO A 373 25.42 10.00 1.82
CA PRO A 373 24.40 10.71 1.07
C PRO A 373 24.97 11.83 0.20
N LEU A 374 24.52 11.94 -1.05
CA LEU A 374 24.88 13.07 -1.91
C LEU A 374 24.00 14.27 -1.56
N TRP A 375 24.60 15.45 -1.58
CA TRP A 375 23.95 16.74 -1.46
C TRP A 375 24.15 17.46 -2.79
N LEU A 376 23.11 17.53 -3.59
CA LEU A 376 23.14 18.06 -4.96
C LEU A 376 22.40 19.39 -5.00
N MET A 377 23.03 20.40 -5.58
CA MET A 377 22.50 21.76 -5.63
C MET A 377 22.16 22.14 -7.06
N TYR A 378 21.03 22.82 -7.25
CA TYR A 378 20.51 23.25 -8.54
C TYR A 378 20.27 24.74 -8.56
N LYS A 379 20.41 25.36 -9.73
CA LYS A 379 19.93 26.74 -9.93
C LYS A 379 18.40 26.76 -9.85
N ASN A 380 17.84 27.77 -9.18
CA ASN A 380 16.41 28.03 -9.26
C ASN A 380 16.10 28.81 -10.55
N LYS A 381 15.18 28.30 -11.37
CA LYS A 381 14.77 28.96 -12.61
C LYS A 381 14.07 30.30 -12.36
N TRP A 382 13.35 30.43 -11.24
CA TRP A 382 12.41 31.51 -11.00
C TRP A 382 12.99 32.67 -10.18
N VAL A 383 14.04 32.41 -9.40
CA VAL A 383 14.65 33.41 -8.52
C VAL A 383 16.15 33.39 -8.74
N GLN A 384 16.66 34.46 -9.37
CA GLN A 384 18.08 34.61 -9.66
C GLN A 384 18.88 34.64 -8.35
N GLY A 385 19.90 33.79 -8.25
CA GLY A 385 20.73 33.63 -7.05
C GLY A 385 20.18 32.65 -5.99
N ASP A 386 18.93 32.19 -6.12
CA ASP A 386 18.37 31.14 -5.27
C ASP A 386 18.77 29.74 -5.78
N THR A 387 18.85 28.79 -4.86
CA THR A 387 19.23 27.41 -5.18
C THR A 387 18.30 26.41 -4.56
N VAL A 388 18.08 25.32 -5.28
CA VAL A 388 17.23 24.20 -4.88
C VAL A 388 18.14 23.02 -4.54
N GLY A 389 18.08 22.54 -3.30
CA GLY A 389 18.88 21.41 -2.84
C GLY A 389 18.10 20.11 -2.88
N ILE A 390 18.76 19.03 -3.31
CA ILE A 390 18.28 17.66 -3.16
C ILE A 390 19.32 16.83 -2.41
N ILE A 391 18.86 15.96 -1.53
CA ILE A 391 19.71 14.92 -0.95
C ILE A 391 19.41 13.62 -1.69
N PHE A 392 20.40 12.78 -1.88
CA PHE A 392 20.22 11.43 -2.43
C PHE A 392 20.88 10.44 -1.47
N LYS A 393 20.10 9.54 -0.90
CA LYS A 393 20.60 8.44 -0.07
C LYS A 393 20.51 7.14 -0.86
N ASN A 394 21.33 6.18 -0.48
CA ASN A 394 21.39 4.87 -1.11
C ASN A 394 21.86 3.93 -0.02
N GLY A 395 20.98 3.03 0.40
CA GLY A 395 21.23 1.96 1.36
C GLY A 395 20.58 2.12 2.73
N ASP A 396 19.86 3.21 2.98
CA ASP A 396 19.01 3.41 4.17
C ASP A 396 17.54 3.21 3.80
N ASP A 397 16.73 2.44 4.54
CA ASP A 397 15.29 2.33 4.28
C ASP A 397 14.53 3.57 4.79
N LEU A 398 13.95 4.32 3.86
CA LEU A 398 13.30 5.60 4.14
C LEU A 398 11.78 5.53 4.18
N ARG A 399 11.19 4.33 4.16
CA ARG A 399 9.72 4.17 4.21
C ARG A 399 9.15 4.69 5.54
N GLN A 400 9.85 4.47 6.65
CA GLN A 400 9.45 4.95 7.96
C GLN A 400 9.54 6.48 8.06
N ASP A 401 10.61 7.09 7.55
CA ASP A 401 10.75 8.55 7.45
C ASP A 401 9.61 9.15 6.63
N MET A 402 9.25 8.53 5.49
CA MET A 402 8.14 8.98 4.65
C MET A 402 6.81 9.00 5.38
N LEU A 403 6.49 7.91 6.08
CA LEU A 403 5.26 7.83 6.86
C LEU A 403 5.26 8.89 7.97
N THR A 404 6.38 9.05 8.68
CA THR A 404 6.51 10.03 9.76
C THR A 404 6.29 11.46 9.25
N LEU A 405 6.93 11.84 8.15
CA LEU A 405 6.75 13.18 7.56
C LEU A 405 5.32 13.39 7.03
N GLN A 406 4.71 12.37 6.44
CA GLN A 406 3.32 12.45 5.99
C GLN A 406 2.36 12.65 7.18
N MET A 407 2.61 11.97 8.30
CA MET A 407 1.82 12.15 9.53
C MET A 407 1.99 13.56 10.11
N ILE A 408 3.21 14.10 10.14
CA ILE A 408 3.45 15.49 10.56
C ILE A 408 2.71 16.48 9.65
N GLN A 409 2.74 16.28 8.33
CA GLN A 409 1.98 17.11 7.37
C GLN A 409 0.48 17.03 7.62
N LEU A 410 -0.05 15.85 7.92
CA LEU A 410 -1.46 15.67 8.27
C LEU A 410 -1.81 16.43 9.55
N MET A 411 -0.97 16.34 10.60
CA MET A 411 -1.14 17.12 11.84
C MET A 411 -1.18 18.62 11.57
N GLU A 412 -0.28 19.13 10.72
CA GLU A 412 -0.26 20.55 10.33
C GLU A 412 -1.55 20.97 9.62
N ILE A 413 -2.06 20.15 8.70
CA ILE A 413 -3.34 20.41 8.01
C ILE A 413 -4.50 20.47 9.01
N LEU A 414 -4.53 19.55 9.97
CA LEU A 414 -5.56 19.51 11.01
C LEU A 414 -5.48 20.73 11.93
N TRP A 415 -4.30 21.12 12.40
CA TRP A 415 -4.13 22.32 13.23
C TRP A 415 -4.53 23.59 12.49
N LYS A 416 -4.11 23.76 11.23
CA LYS A 416 -4.50 24.92 10.42
C LYS A 416 -6.00 25.00 10.18
N LYS A 417 -6.67 23.85 10.04
CA LYS A 417 -8.14 23.80 9.92
C LYS A 417 -8.85 24.35 11.17
N GLU A 418 -8.25 24.17 12.35
CA GLU A 418 -8.72 24.73 13.62
C GLU A 418 -8.16 26.14 13.92
N GLY A 419 -7.51 26.79 12.93
CA GLY A 419 -6.95 28.13 13.07
C GLY A 419 -5.61 28.21 13.82
N LEU A 420 -4.98 27.07 14.11
CA LEU A 420 -3.69 26.99 14.79
C LEU A 420 -2.55 26.83 13.77
N ASP A 421 -1.85 27.91 13.46
CA ASP A 421 -0.62 27.87 12.66
C ASP A 421 0.61 27.86 13.58
N LEU A 422 1.10 26.66 13.89
CA LEU A 422 2.31 26.47 14.71
C LEU A 422 3.61 26.84 13.97
N ARG A 423 3.53 27.31 12.71
CA ARG A 423 4.68 27.63 11.85
C ARG A 423 5.74 26.53 11.89
N TYR A 424 5.32 25.28 11.83
CA TYR A 424 6.26 24.17 11.75
C TYR A 424 7.07 24.31 10.47
N VAL A 425 8.31 24.76 10.61
CA VAL A 425 9.30 24.68 9.55
C VAL A 425 9.82 23.24 9.55
N LEU A 426 9.04 22.33 8.98
CA LEU A 426 9.67 21.33 8.13
C LEU A 426 10.55 22.13 7.15
N ALA A 427 11.71 21.64 6.75
CA ALA A 427 12.49 22.25 5.67
C ALA A 427 11.71 22.19 4.33
N ALA A 428 10.63 22.98 4.26
CA ALA A 428 9.42 22.79 3.46
C ALA A 428 8.56 24.08 3.47
N GLY A 429 9.19 25.25 3.51
CA GLY A 429 8.49 26.52 3.28
C GLY A 429 7.97 26.59 1.83
N VAL A 430 6.65 26.79 1.70
CA VAL A 430 5.89 27.07 0.46
C VAL A 430 6.01 25.99 -0.61
N GLY A 431 5.06 25.05 -0.59
CA GLY A 431 4.68 24.28 -1.76
C GLY A 431 5.52 23.03 -2.05
N THR A 432 6.30 22.51 -1.10
CA THR A 432 7.12 21.33 -1.36
C THR A 432 6.74 20.08 -0.58
N LYS A 433 6.32 19.05 -1.33
CA LYS A 433 6.22 17.66 -0.86
C LYS A 433 7.61 17.04 -0.74
N ILE A 434 7.91 16.47 0.43
CA ILE A 434 9.02 15.54 0.62
C ILE A 434 8.43 14.15 0.41
N ILE A 435 8.92 13.45 -0.60
CA ILE A 435 8.65 12.03 -0.83
C ILE A 435 9.97 11.30 -0.75
N PHE A 436 9.93 10.09 -0.22
CA PHE A 436 11.08 9.22 -0.23
C PHE A 436 10.84 8.15 -1.30
N GLN A 437 11.78 8.01 -2.23
CA GLN A 437 11.66 7.02 -3.29
C GLN A 437 12.71 5.93 -3.09
N SER A 438 12.26 4.70 -2.86
CA SER A 438 13.11 3.51 -2.91
C SER A 438 13.38 3.13 -4.38
N PHE A 439 14.54 2.59 -4.71
CA PHE A 439 14.76 1.75 -5.91
C PHE A 439 15.65 0.59 -5.51
N ARG A 440 15.60 -0.54 -6.21
CA ARG A 440 16.69 -1.52 -6.19
C ARG A 440 17.19 -1.61 -7.63
N SER A 441 18.50 -1.50 -7.85
CA SER A 441 19.08 -1.97 -9.11
C SER A 441 19.14 -3.49 -9.08
N GLU A 442 19.13 -4.14 -10.25
CA GLU A 442 19.21 -5.60 -10.44
C GLU A 442 20.36 -6.28 -9.66
N GLN A 443 21.36 -5.52 -9.20
CA GLN A 443 22.50 -5.97 -8.40
C GLN A 443 22.36 -5.74 -6.87
N ASN A 444 21.23 -6.10 -6.23
CA ASN A 444 21.12 -6.22 -4.77
C ASN A 444 21.32 -4.95 -3.89
N HIS A 445 21.36 -3.73 -4.43
CA HIS A 445 21.53 -2.50 -3.63
C HIS A 445 20.25 -1.65 -3.54
N TYR A 446 19.90 -1.26 -2.31
CA TYR A 446 18.81 -0.33 -2.02
C TYR A 446 19.20 1.12 -2.35
N LEU A 447 18.52 1.77 -3.27
CA LEU A 447 18.50 3.21 -3.51
C LEU A 447 17.40 3.85 -2.70
N PHE A 448 17.62 5.01 -2.10
CA PHE A 448 16.57 5.71 -1.38
C PHE A 448 16.76 7.23 -1.42
N CYS A 449 16.03 7.95 -2.28
CA CYS A 449 16.16 9.41 -2.34
C CYS A 449 15.41 10.06 -1.17
N SER A 450 16.12 10.65 -0.19
CA SER A 450 15.57 11.63 0.78
C SER A 450 15.90 13.00 0.27
N ILE A 451 14.95 13.91 0.09
CA ILE A 451 15.29 15.31 -0.12
C ILE A 451 14.68 16.12 1.00
N SER A 452 15.52 16.93 1.59
CA SER A 452 15.10 18.09 2.34
C SER A 452 15.41 19.30 1.47
N LEU A 453 14.39 20.08 1.13
CA LEU A 453 14.59 21.34 0.43
C LEU A 453 14.96 22.40 1.45
N PHE A 454 16.26 22.61 1.59
CA PHE A 454 16.78 23.68 2.40
C PHE A 454 17.04 24.89 1.52
N ARG A 455 16.42 26.02 1.85
CA ARG A 455 17.01 27.33 1.53
C ARG A 455 18.17 27.53 2.51
N PRO A 456 19.37 27.93 2.07
CA PRO A 456 20.38 28.41 3.01
C PRO A 456 19.76 29.57 3.80
N ALA A 457 19.78 29.48 5.13
CA ALA A 457 19.48 30.63 5.97
C ALA A 457 20.43 31.76 5.57
N LYS A 458 19.88 32.94 5.30
CA LYS A 458 20.67 34.16 5.13
C LYS A 458 21.30 34.56 6.46
#